data_AF-A0AA87Z206-F1
#
_entry.id   AF-A0AA87Z206-F1
#
_cell.length_a   1.000
_cell.length_b   1.000
_cell.length_c   1.000
_cell.angle_alpha   90.00
_cell.angle_beta   90.00
_cell.angle_gamma   90.00
#
_symmetry.space_group_name_H-M   'P 1'
#
loop_
_entity.id
_entity.type
_entity.pdbx_description
1 polymer ?
#
loop_
_entity_poly.entity_id
_entity_poly.type
_entity_poly.pdbx_seq_one_letter_code
_entity_poly.pdbx_strand_id
1 'polypeptide(L)'
;MAADGNTRGSIAFFTTYRPPLPLDIFSCPIPTKGDELPMTDGQSYNYNGHFIPPTALKTILKSLNLASKGTFIDSDVDSGQLLGIVFVSERDNLETLHIALLFRGNTTTPVVVEPKVQVFSLAQVFGITEFHGVRMEDSGCFSSDYIFYVTTKDPAPSRRQPWTAVYKTHFITGNTERLTPPGSFPHLD
;
A
#
# COMPACT_ATOMS: atom_id res chain seq x y z
N MET A 1 35.31 11.18 -17.36
CA MET A 1 34.31 10.18 -16.90
C MET A 1 34.20 10.28 -15.39
N ALA A 2 32.96 10.14 -14.88
CA ALA A 2 32.52 10.01 -13.47
C ALA A 2 32.56 11.27 -12.61
N ALA A 3 31.58 11.55 -11.74
CA ALA A 3 30.18 11.11 -11.62
C ALA A 3 29.50 12.17 -10.75
N ASP A 4 28.35 12.69 -11.20
CA ASP A 4 27.63 13.78 -10.53
C ASP A 4 26.74 13.19 -9.42
N GLY A 5 27.15 13.35 -8.16
CA GLY A 5 26.51 12.78 -6.99
C GLY A 5 25.30 13.58 -6.54
N ASN A 6 24.15 13.35 -7.17
CA ASN A 6 22.88 13.94 -6.72
C ASN A 6 22.37 13.25 -5.45
N THR A 7 22.79 13.72 -4.27
CA THR A 7 22.24 13.31 -2.98
C THR A 7 20.82 13.85 -2.81
N ARG A 8 19.83 13.04 -3.21
CA ARG A 8 18.41 13.28 -2.88
C ARG A 8 18.21 13.00 -1.38
N GLY A 9 18.22 14.05 -0.58
CA GLY A 9 17.76 13.96 0.82
C GLY A 9 16.26 13.71 0.86
N SER A 10 15.84 12.77 1.72
CA SER A 10 14.43 12.55 2.05
C SER A 10 14.16 13.15 3.43
N ILE A 11 13.17 14.04 3.51
CA ILE A 11 12.70 14.62 4.77
C ILE A 11 11.62 13.67 5.34
N ALA A 12 11.80 13.20 6.56
CA ALA A 12 10.77 12.46 7.30
C ALA A 12 10.23 13.36 8.43
N PHE A 13 8.92 13.61 8.41
CA PHE A 13 8.23 14.30 9.50
C PHE A 13 7.56 13.25 10.40
N PHE A 14 7.80 13.33 11.71
CA PHE A 14 7.03 12.57 12.70
C PHE A 14 6.13 13.55 13.45
N THR A 15 4.82 13.48 13.21
CA THR A 15 3.85 14.29 13.94
C THR A 15 3.34 13.51 15.15
N THR A 16 3.84 13.81 16.34
CA THR A 16 3.14 13.43 17.56
C THR A 16 1.79 14.13 17.58
N TYR A 17 0.71 13.36 17.49
CA TYR A 17 -0.67 13.84 17.61
C TYR A 17 -1.19 14.62 16.39
N ARG A 18 -1.45 13.90 15.30
CA ARG A 18 -2.36 14.38 14.26
C ARG A 18 -3.80 14.09 14.73
N PRO A 19 -4.72 15.08 14.77
CA PRO A 19 -6.13 14.78 14.93
C PRO A 19 -6.56 13.80 13.82
N PRO A 20 -7.37 12.77 14.12
CA PRO A 20 -7.84 11.83 13.11
C PRO A 20 -8.62 12.63 12.06
N LEU A 21 -8.01 12.79 10.89
CA LEU A 21 -8.61 13.53 9.79
C LEU A 21 -9.24 12.49 8.87
N PRO A 22 -10.55 12.59 8.56
CA PRO A 22 -11.24 11.62 7.72
C PRO A 22 -10.87 11.83 6.24
N LEU A 23 -9.59 11.62 5.93
CA LEU A 23 -9.05 11.65 4.58
C LEU A 23 -9.47 10.42 3.80
N ASP A 24 -9.56 10.57 2.50
CA ASP A 24 -9.80 9.47 1.59
C ASP A 24 -9.08 9.70 0.25
N ILE A 25 -9.01 8.64 -0.56
CA ILE A 25 -8.24 8.63 -1.80
C ILE A 25 -9.19 8.56 -2.98
N PHE A 26 -9.09 9.54 -3.86
CA PHE A 26 -9.84 9.63 -5.11
C PHE A 26 -8.89 9.69 -6.30
N SER A 27 -9.40 9.32 -7.49
CA SER A 27 -8.68 9.52 -8.75
C SER A 27 -9.55 10.29 -9.73
N CYS A 28 -8.92 11.11 -10.56
CA CYS A 28 -9.58 11.80 -11.67
C CYS A 28 -8.80 11.53 -12.96
N PRO A 29 -9.46 11.12 -14.06
CA PRO A 29 -8.78 10.93 -15.33
C PRO A 29 -8.27 12.28 -15.89
N ILE A 30 -7.16 12.22 -16.63
CA ILE A 30 -6.62 13.38 -17.34
C ILE A 30 -6.96 13.23 -18.85
N PRO A 31 -7.55 14.25 -19.51
CA PRO A 31 -7.95 15.54 -18.97
C PRO A 31 -9.19 15.42 -18.06
N THR A 32 -9.27 16.29 -17.05
CA THR A 32 -10.31 16.30 -15.99
C THR A 32 -11.68 16.66 -16.56
N LYS A 33 -12.33 15.70 -17.20
CA LYS A 33 -13.65 15.85 -17.85
C LYS A 33 -14.74 14.98 -17.20
N GLY A 34 -14.52 14.48 -15.99
CA GLY A 34 -15.48 13.63 -15.28
C GLY A 34 -15.36 13.75 -13.77
N ASP A 35 -16.27 13.08 -13.07
CA ASP A 35 -16.32 13.06 -11.62
C ASP A 35 -15.11 12.33 -11.01
N GLU A 36 -14.75 12.73 -9.80
CA GLU A 36 -13.74 12.03 -9.01
C GLU A 36 -14.22 10.62 -8.67
N LEU A 37 -13.36 9.63 -8.92
CA LEU A 37 -13.64 8.24 -8.64
C LEU A 37 -13.07 7.85 -7.28
N PRO A 38 -13.87 7.36 -6.32
CA PRO A 38 -13.36 6.82 -5.07
C PRO A 38 -12.46 5.60 -5.32
N MET A 39 -11.30 5.58 -4.68
CA MET A 39 -10.32 4.50 -4.81
C MET A 39 -10.33 3.54 -3.62
N THR A 40 -11.14 3.83 -2.61
CA THR A 40 -11.33 3.05 -1.37
C THR A 40 -12.82 2.68 -1.21
N ASP A 41 -13.17 1.99 -0.14
CA ASP A 41 -14.52 1.56 0.21
C ASP A 41 -15.40 2.65 0.87
N GLY A 42 -14.98 3.93 0.82
CA GLY A 42 -15.72 5.07 1.37
C GLY A 42 -15.68 5.20 2.90
N GLN A 43 -14.98 4.30 3.59
CA GLN A 43 -14.63 4.50 5.00
C GLN A 43 -13.36 5.35 5.07
N SER A 44 -13.40 6.51 5.71
CA SER A 44 -12.28 7.45 5.70
C SER A 44 -11.07 7.00 6.55
N TYR A 45 -10.10 7.90 6.75
CA TYR A 45 -8.81 7.68 7.43
C TYR A 45 -7.78 6.95 6.57
N ASN A 46 -7.75 7.28 5.28
CA ASN A 46 -6.85 6.69 4.28
C ASN A 46 -5.94 7.76 3.66
N TYR A 47 -4.66 7.46 3.49
CA TYR A 47 -3.69 8.37 2.88
C TYR A 47 -2.49 7.63 2.30
N ASN A 48 -1.56 8.37 1.69
CA ASN A 48 -0.33 7.85 1.05
C ASN A 48 -0.61 6.72 0.03
N GLY A 49 -1.66 6.91 -0.78
CA GLY A 49 -2.05 6.00 -1.84
C GLY A 49 -1.02 5.92 -2.97
N HIS A 50 -0.63 4.71 -3.35
CA HIS A 50 0.24 4.43 -4.49
C HIS A 50 -0.37 3.33 -5.37
N PHE A 51 -0.27 3.50 -6.70
CA PHE A 51 -0.71 2.46 -7.63
C PHE A 51 0.16 1.21 -7.55
N ILE A 52 -0.49 0.06 -7.59
CA ILE A 52 0.17 -1.24 -7.70
C ILE A 52 0.47 -1.49 -9.19
N PRO A 53 1.74 -1.72 -9.58
CA PRO A 53 2.06 -2.08 -10.95
C PRO A 53 1.30 -3.33 -11.41
N PRO A 54 0.88 -3.43 -12.68
CA PRO A 54 0.14 -4.58 -13.21
C PRO A 54 0.80 -5.94 -12.93
N THR A 55 2.13 -6.00 -13.02
CA THR A 55 2.93 -7.19 -12.74
C THR A 55 2.78 -7.64 -11.28
N ALA A 56 2.97 -6.73 -10.33
CA ALA A 56 2.81 -7.00 -8.91
C ALA A 56 1.35 -7.34 -8.56
N LEU A 57 0.39 -6.64 -9.17
CA LEU A 57 -1.03 -6.88 -8.94
C LEU A 57 -1.43 -8.31 -9.32
N LYS A 58 -0.97 -8.81 -10.47
CA LYS A 58 -1.21 -10.22 -10.87
C LYS A 58 -0.61 -11.22 -9.87
N THR A 59 0.58 -10.96 -9.35
CA THR A 59 1.19 -11.81 -8.30
C THR A 59 0.35 -11.80 -7.03
N ILE A 60 -0.08 -10.62 -6.59
CA ILE A 60 -0.92 -10.43 -5.40
C ILE A 60 -2.25 -11.18 -5.54
N LEU A 61 -2.92 -11.07 -6.69
CA LEU A 61 -4.18 -11.76 -6.97
C LEU A 61 -4.05 -13.30 -6.92
N LYS A 62 -2.88 -13.84 -7.27
CA LYS A 62 -2.57 -15.28 -7.16
C LYS A 62 -2.29 -15.72 -5.73
N SER A 63 -1.62 -14.88 -4.92
CA SER A 63 -1.26 -15.20 -3.53
C SER A 63 -2.42 -15.02 -2.56
N LEU A 64 -3.27 -14.03 -2.85
CA LEU A 64 -4.48 -13.76 -2.10
C LEU A 64 -5.34 -15.04 -2.08
N ASN A 65 -5.74 -15.48 -0.89
CA ASN A 65 -6.82 -16.46 -0.68
C ASN A 65 -8.18 -16.01 -1.26
N LEU A 66 -8.20 -14.98 -2.11
CA LEU A 66 -9.34 -14.48 -2.87
C LEU A 66 -9.74 -15.36 -4.04
N ALA A 67 -9.02 -16.43 -4.39
CA ALA A 67 -9.56 -17.45 -5.29
C ALA A 67 -10.94 -17.97 -4.81
N SER A 68 -11.22 -17.85 -3.50
CA SER A 68 -12.54 -18.08 -2.89
C SER A 68 -13.53 -16.90 -2.95
N LYS A 69 -13.07 -15.68 -3.24
CA LYS A 69 -13.84 -14.43 -3.24
C LYS A 69 -14.13 -13.84 -4.63
N GLY A 70 -13.58 -14.42 -5.70
CA GLY A 70 -13.92 -14.07 -7.09
C GLY A 70 -12.95 -14.65 -8.12
N THR A 71 -13.40 -14.76 -9.37
CA THR A 71 -12.55 -15.11 -10.51
C THR A 71 -11.86 -13.84 -11.00
N PHE A 72 -10.56 -13.67 -10.70
CA PHE A 72 -9.76 -12.59 -11.26
C PHE A 72 -9.17 -13.03 -12.60
N ILE A 73 -9.24 -12.16 -13.60
CA ILE A 73 -8.73 -12.44 -14.94
C ILE A 73 -7.56 -11.50 -15.22
N ASP A 74 -6.40 -12.04 -15.58
CA ASP A 74 -5.20 -11.26 -15.89
C ASP A 74 -5.46 -10.20 -16.98
N SER A 75 -6.40 -10.45 -17.90
CA SER A 75 -6.81 -9.50 -18.94
C SER A 75 -7.49 -8.24 -18.39
N ASP A 76 -8.17 -8.33 -17.25
CA ASP A 76 -8.82 -7.18 -16.63
C ASP A 76 -7.79 -6.22 -16.04
N VAL A 77 -6.69 -6.78 -15.52
CA VAL A 77 -5.54 -6.00 -15.06
C VAL A 77 -4.84 -5.32 -16.25
N ASP A 78 -4.58 -6.08 -17.33
CA ASP A 78 -3.88 -5.55 -18.51
C ASP A 78 -4.69 -4.47 -19.26
N SER A 79 -6.02 -4.61 -19.29
CA SER A 79 -6.91 -3.62 -19.90
C SER A 79 -7.21 -2.43 -18.98
N GLY A 80 -6.76 -2.45 -17.73
CA GLY A 80 -7.02 -1.40 -16.74
C GLY A 80 -8.47 -1.39 -16.22
N GLN A 81 -9.21 -2.48 -16.42
CA GLN A 81 -10.54 -2.70 -15.84
C GLN A 81 -10.47 -3.07 -14.35
N LEU A 82 -9.37 -3.70 -13.93
CA LEU A 82 -9.00 -3.94 -12.55
C LEU A 82 -7.73 -3.17 -12.20
N LEU A 83 -7.84 -2.25 -11.25
CA LEU A 83 -6.72 -1.48 -10.71
C LEU A 83 -6.49 -1.84 -9.24
N GLY A 84 -5.25 -1.72 -8.80
CA GLY A 84 -4.87 -1.88 -7.40
C GLY A 84 -4.21 -0.61 -6.88
N ILE A 85 -4.55 -0.20 -5.67
CA ILE A 85 -3.76 0.78 -4.91
C ILE A 85 -3.35 0.18 -3.57
N VAL A 86 -2.18 0.57 -3.07
CA VAL A 86 -1.79 0.39 -1.67
C VAL A 86 -1.90 1.73 -0.97
N PHE A 87 -2.32 1.74 0.28
CA PHE A 87 -2.47 2.95 1.06
C PHE A 87 -2.31 2.66 2.55
N VAL A 88 -2.09 3.71 3.34
CA VAL A 88 -2.09 3.62 4.80
C VAL A 88 -3.50 3.88 5.30
N SER A 89 -3.99 3.03 6.19
CA SER A 89 -5.28 3.20 6.87
C SER A 89 -5.07 3.29 8.38
N GLU A 90 -5.76 4.22 9.02
CA GLU A 90 -5.77 4.44 10.48
C GLU A 90 -7.04 3.90 11.15
N ARG A 91 -7.94 3.24 10.41
CA ARG A 91 -9.27 2.82 10.87
C ARG A 91 -9.26 1.89 12.09
N ASP A 92 -8.16 1.14 12.28
CA ASP A 92 -7.99 0.20 13.38
C ASP A 92 -7.17 0.78 14.55
N ASN A 93 -7.06 2.12 14.64
CA ASN A 93 -6.21 2.86 15.59
C ASN A 93 -4.71 2.54 15.45
N LEU A 94 -4.32 2.02 14.29
CA LEU A 94 -2.94 1.74 13.90
C LEU A 94 -2.79 2.13 12.43
N GLU A 95 -1.69 2.81 12.11
CA GLU A 95 -1.29 3.13 10.74
C GLU A 95 -0.79 1.85 10.06
N THR A 96 -1.65 1.19 9.28
CA THR A 96 -1.32 -0.09 8.62
C THR A 96 -1.61 -0.06 7.13
N LEU A 97 -0.81 -0.81 6.38
CA LEU A 97 -0.98 -0.88 4.94
C LEU A 97 -2.18 -1.74 4.55
N HIS A 98 -2.92 -1.21 3.60
CA HIS A 98 -4.10 -1.82 2.99
C HIS A 98 -3.98 -1.78 1.48
N ILE A 99 -4.60 -2.75 0.83
CA ILE A 99 -4.71 -2.84 -0.62
C ILE A 99 -6.18 -2.67 -1.00
N ALA A 100 -6.48 -1.73 -1.88
CA ALA A 100 -7.79 -1.63 -2.52
C ALA A 100 -7.73 -2.15 -3.96
N LEU A 101 -8.70 -2.98 -4.31
CA LEU A 101 -8.97 -3.42 -5.67
C LEU A 101 -10.17 -2.64 -6.21
N LEU A 102 -9.96 -1.90 -7.30
CA LEU A 102 -10.98 -1.14 -8.01
C LEU A 102 -11.36 -1.86 -9.30
N PHE A 103 -12.64 -2.22 -9.42
CA PHE A 103 -13.25 -2.78 -10.62
C PHE A 103 -14.02 -1.66 -11.32
N ARG A 104 -13.55 -1.22 -12.50
CA ARG A 104 -14.13 -0.07 -13.23
C ARG A 104 -15.49 -0.34 -13.89
N GLY A 105 -15.98 -1.58 -13.86
CA GLY A 105 -17.23 -1.98 -14.50
C GLY A 105 -17.06 -2.18 -16.01
N ASN A 106 -17.74 -3.18 -16.56
CA ASN A 106 -17.73 -3.50 -17.98
C ASN A 106 -18.54 -2.43 -18.76
N THR A 107 -17.92 -1.80 -19.78
CA THR A 107 -18.60 -0.86 -20.70
C THR A 107 -19.14 -1.50 -21.97
N THR A 108 -18.93 -2.81 -22.17
CA THR A 108 -19.37 -3.59 -23.34
C THR A 108 -20.81 -4.11 -23.25
N THR A 109 -21.44 -4.11 -22.07
CA THR A 109 -22.88 -4.41 -21.92
C THR A 109 -23.71 -3.13 -21.77
N PRO A 110 -24.96 -3.09 -22.27
CA PRO A 110 -25.85 -1.92 -22.18
C PRO A 110 -26.26 -1.52 -20.74
N VAL A 111 -25.83 -2.28 -19.72
CA VAL A 111 -26.01 -1.96 -18.31
C VAL A 111 -24.74 -1.30 -17.81
N VAL A 112 -24.83 -0.03 -17.41
CA VAL A 112 -23.74 0.68 -16.74
C VAL A 112 -23.56 0.04 -15.35
N VAL A 113 -22.47 -0.69 -15.17
CA VAL A 113 -22.10 -1.25 -13.86
C VAL A 113 -21.25 -0.20 -13.15
N GLU A 114 -21.70 0.24 -11.97
CA GLU A 114 -20.95 1.18 -11.16
C GLU A 114 -19.59 0.59 -10.73
N PRO A 115 -18.55 1.42 -10.62
CA PRO A 115 -17.26 0.98 -10.12
C PRO A 115 -17.38 0.39 -8.71
N LYS A 116 -16.77 -0.76 -8.49
CA LYS A 116 -16.76 -1.44 -7.19
C LYS A 116 -15.37 -1.40 -6.59
N VAL A 117 -15.27 -1.11 -5.31
CA VAL A 117 -14.00 -1.17 -4.56
C VAL A 117 -14.06 -2.27 -3.50
N GLN A 118 -12.97 -3.01 -3.35
CA GLN A 118 -12.77 -3.98 -2.28
C GLN A 118 -11.44 -3.70 -1.58
N VAL A 119 -11.48 -3.53 -0.26
CA VAL A 119 -10.29 -3.25 0.57
C VAL A 119 -9.88 -4.51 1.33
N PHE A 120 -8.58 -4.76 1.38
CA PHE A 120 -7.95 -5.86 2.10
C PHE A 120 -6.79 -5.35 2.94
N SER A 121 -6.72 -5.78 4.21
CA SER A 121 -5.51 -5.55 5.01
C SER A 121 -4.37 -6.45 4.51
N LEU A 122 -3.12 -6.07 4.75
CA LEU A 122 -2.01 -6.96 4.41
C LEU A 122 -2.09 -8.31 5.13
N ALA A 123 -2.63 -8.36 6.35
CA ALA A 123 -2.85 -9.62 7.07
C ALA A 123 -3.76 -10.58 6.26
N GLN A 124 -4.86 -10.05 5.71
CA GLN A 124 -5.75 -10.80 4.82
C GLN A 124 -5.05 -11.22 3.51
N VAL A 125 -4.18 -10.36 2.97
CA VAL A 125 -3.41 -10.64 1.74
C VAL A 125 -2.47 -11.84 1.92
N PHE A 126 -1.74 -11.88 3.02
CA PHE A 126 -0.79 -12.97 3.30
C PHE A 126 -1.41 -14.16 4.03
N GLY A 127 -2.71 -14.12 4.31
CA GLY A 127 -3.41 -15.21 5.03
C GLY A 127 -2.90 -15.42 6.45
N ILE A 128 -2.34 -14.39 7.07
CA ILE A 128 -1.89 -14.42 8.47
C ILE A 128 -2.97 -13.83 9.35
N THR A 129 -3.17 -14.42 10.53
CA THR A 129 -4.24 -13.99 11.45
C THR A 129 -4.00 -12.57 11.95
N GLU A 130 -2.75 -12.19 12.22
CA GLU A 130 -2.39 -10.82 12.60
C GLU A 130 -0.94 -10.51 12.27
N PHE A 131 -0.71 -9.27 11.84
CA PHE A 131 0.57 -8.61 11.97
C PHE A 131 0.70 -8.09 13.41
N HIS A 132 1.05 -8.94 14.38
CA HIS A 132 1.08 -8.58 15.81
C HIS A 132 1.94 -7.34 16.16
N GLY A 133 1.47 -6.47 17.05
CA GLY A 133 2.24 -5.39 17.67
C GLY A 133 2.06 -4.00 17.03
N VAL A 134 2.25 -2.95 17.84
CA VAL A 134 2.15 -1.54 17.41
C VAL A 134 3.21 -1.25 16.36
N ARG A 135 2.77 -0.98 15.14
CA ARG A 135 3.62 -0.73 13.98
C ARG A 135 3.00 0.38 13.16
N MET A 136 3.75 1.44 12.90
CA MET A 136 3.35 2.49 11.98
C MET A 136 3.91 2.14 10.62
N GLU A 137 3.08 1.62 9.72
CA GLU A 137 3.48 1.29 8.36
C GLU A 137 3.24 2.47 7.44
N ASP A 138 4.23 2.78 6.61
CA ASP A 138 4.14 3.87 5.64
C ASP A 138 4.84 3.53 4.33
N SER A 139 4.50 4.27 3.27
CA SER A 139 5.21 4.28 1.99
C SER A 139 5.27 2.89 1.32
N GLY A 140 4.13 2.21 1.25
CA GLY A 140 4.01 0.95 0.52
C GLY A 140 4.39 1.11 -0.95
N CYS A 141 5.43 0.43 -1.40
CA CYS A 141 5.85 0.42 -2.80
C CYS A 141 6.19 -1.00 -3.27
N PHE A 142 6.16 -1.21 -4.58
CA PHE A 142 6.25 -2.55 -5.17
C PHE A 142 7.48 -2.68 -6.05
N SER A 143 8.16 -3.82 -5.95
CA SER A 143 9.12 -4.25 -6.95
C SER A 143 9.10 -5.76 -7.07
N SER A 144 8.91 -6.26 -8.29
CA SER A 144 8.78 -7.68 -8.59
C SER A 144 7.74 -8.35 -7.69
N ASP A 145 8.14 -9.33 -6.87
CA ASP A 145 7.24 -10.08 -5.98
C ASP A 145 7.27 -9.59 -4.52
N TYR A 146 7.75 -8.37 -4.29
CA TYR A 146 7.88 -7.79 -2.95
C TYR A 146 7.11 -6.47 -2.81
N ILE A 147 6.50 -6.30 -1.64
CA ILE A 147 6.15 -4.97 -1.10
C ILE A 147 7.30 -4.48 -0.23
N PHE A 148 7.65 -3.21 -0.36
CA PHE A 148 8.58 -2.50 0.50
C PHE A 148 7.81 -1.44 1.28
N TYR A 149 8.17 -1.25 2.53
CA TYR A 149 7.49 -0.31 3.39
C TYR A 149 8.37 0.06 4.58
N VAL A 150 8.11 1.25 5.13
CA VAL A 150 8.74 1.71 6.37
C VAL A 150 7.85 1.27 7.52
N THR A 151 8.43 0.68 8.56
CA THR A 151 7.66 0.38 9.76
C THR A 151 8.46 0.45 11.06
N THR A 152 7.75 0.70 12.16
CA THR A 152 8.23 0.62 13.55
C THR A 152 7.95 -0.72 14.22
N LYS A 153 7.76 -1.80 13.45
CA LYS A 153 7.39 -3.13 13.97
C LYS A 153 8.37 -3.71 15.00
N ASP A 154 9.66 -3.39 14.87
CA ASP A 154 10.70 -3.82 15.81
C ASP A 154 10.77 -2.84 16.98
N PRO A 155 11.10 -3.28 18.20
CA PRO A 155 11.18 -2.39 19.35
C PRO A 155 12.31 -1.36 19.21
N ALA A 156 12.09 -0.17 19.76
CA ALA A 156 13.13 0.86 19.83
C ALA A 156 14.33 0.36 20.65
N PRO A 157 15.57 0.44 20.13
CA PRO A 157 16.74 -0.12 20.80
C PRO A 157 17.16 0.68 22.02
N SER A 158 16.87 1.98 22.04
CA SER A 158 17.02 2.81 23.23
C SER A 158 16.07 4.00 23.17
N ARG A 159 15.89 4.66 24.33
CA ARG A 159 15.01 5.81 24.47
C ARG A 159 15.42 6.94 23.53
N ARG A 160 14.45 7.51 22.81
CA ARG A 160 14.60 8.66 21.88
C ARG A 160 15.49 8.40 20.66
N GLN A 161 15.83 7.15 20.35
CA GLN A 161 16.42 6.83 19.06
C GLN A 161 15.32 6.61 18.03
N PRO A 162 15.43 7.17 16.81
CA PRO A 162 14.54 6.75 15.72
C PRO A 162 14.72 5.25 15.49
N TRP A 163 13.66 4.52 15.20
CA TRP A 163 13.75 3.06 15.00
C TRP A 163 12.90 2.55 13.83
N THR A 164 12.37 3.48 13.04
CA THR A 164 11.77 3.15 11.76
C THR A 164 12.80 2.41 10.91
N ALA A 165 12.36 1.35 10.26
CA ALA A 165 13.20 0.58 9.35
C ALA A 165 12.42 0.22 8.10
N VAL A 166 13.16 0.07 7.01
CA VAL A 166 12.61 -0.41 5.75
C VAL A 166 12.56 -1.94 5.82
N TYR A 167 11.43 -2.49 5.40
CA TYR A 167 11.21 -3.92 5.24
C TYR A 167 10.80 -4.22 3.81
N LYS A 168 11.03 -5.48 3.42
CA LYS A 168 10.38 -6.07 2.26
C LYS A 168 9.61 -7.32 2.70
N THR A 169 8.45 -7.55 2.09
CA THR A 169 7.67 -8.76 2.30
C THR A 169 7.34 -9.39 0.96
N HIS A 170 7.60 -10.69 0.83
CA HIS A 170 7.34 -11.45 -0.39
C HIS A 170 5.85 -11.85 -0.47
N PHE A 171 5.17 -11.62 -1.60
CA PHE A 171 3.72 -11.87 -1.74
C PHE A 171 3.29 -13.31 -1.55
N ILE A 172 3.99 -14.23 -2.19
CA ILE A 172 3.63 -15.66 -2.15
C ILE A 172 3.91 -16.27 -0.78
N THR A 173 5.07 -15.99 -0.19
CA THR A 173 5.51 -16.65 1.04
C THR A 173 5.11 -15.91 2.31
N GLY A 174 4.78 -14.61 2.23
CA GLY A 174 4.62 -13.75 3.39
C GLY A 174 5.92 -13.45 4.16
N ASN A 175 7.07 -13.95 3.70
CA ASN A 175 8.34 -13.77 4.39
C ASN A 175 8.75 -12.30 4.39
N THR A 176 8.99 -11.77 5.59
CA THR A 176 9.38 -10.37 5.81
C THR A 176 10.84 -10.26 6.22
N GLU A 177 11.61 -9.42 5.54
CA GLU A 177 13.04 -9.16 5.80
C GLU A 177 13.27 -7.68 6.08
N ARG A 178 14.13 -7.37 7.08
CA ARG A 178 14.57 -6.01 7.39
C ARG A 178 15.70 -5.61 6.44
N LEU A 179 15.57 -4.44 5.79
CA LEU A 179 16.56 -3.92 4.86
C LEU A 179 17.46 -2.83 5.46
N THR A 180 16.94 -2.07 6.43
CA THR A 180 17.80 -1.17 7.22
C THR A 180 18.75 -2.02 8.06
N PRO A 181 20.07 -1.75 8.11
CA PRO A 181 20.98 -2.48 8.98
C PRO A 181 20.72 -2.21 10.47
N PRO A 182 20.98 -3.16 11.39
CA PRO A 182 20.85 -2.91 12.83
C PRO A 182 21.86 -1.86 13.30
N GLY A 183 21.42 -0.92 14.14
CA GLY A 183 22.29 0.11 14.73
C GLY A 183 22.72 1.25 13.80
N SER A 184 22.54 1.13 12.49
CA SER A 184 22.66 2.26 11.56
C SER A 184 21.34 3.03 11.56
N PHE A 185 21.23 4.03 12.43
CA PHE A 185 20.25 5.09 12.23
C PHE A 185 20.80 6.03 11.17
N PRO A 186 19.95 6.67 10.36
CA PRO A 186 20.41 7.82 9.60
C PRO A 186 21.01 8.82 10.60
N HIS A 187 22.34 8.96 10.59
CA HIS A 187 23.02 10.04 11.29
C HIS A 187 22.50 11.34 10.67
N LEU A 188 21.80 12.13 11.48
CA LEU A 188 21.39 13.48 11.13
C LEU A 188 22.58 14.38 11.45
N ASP A 189 23.43 14.60 10.46
CA ASP A 189 24.39 15.72 10.44
C ASP A 189 23.76 16.92 9.70
#